data_AF-A0A7W7VMU9-F1
#
_entry.id   AF-A0A7W7VMU9-F1
#
_cell.length_a   1.000
_cell.length_b   1.000
_cell.length_c   1.000
_cell.angle_alpha   90.00
_cell.angle_beta   90.00
_cell.angle_gamma   90.00
#
_symmetry.space_group_name_H-M   'P 1'
#
loop_
_entity.id
_entity.type
_entity.pdbx_description
1 polymer ?
#
loop_
_entity_poly.entity_id
_entity_poly.type
_entity_poly.pdbx_seq_one_letter_code
_entity_poly.pdbx_strand_id
1 'polypeptide(L)'
;MGAQAMLDRMTLYPVADDVLFAPGGRVVIRTYGVASQATGDGATTPPVSYRTWVTGVRDQSRYWRWKHYEEARRGHRAVLEWLTGRGPRPGSWSGPQTGAFQVSATGSPCSNPSRE
;
A
#
# COMPACT_ATOMS: atom_id res chain seq x y z
N MET A 1 -8.18 -20.93 4.75
CA MET A 1 -6.82 -20.66 5.29
C MET A 1 -5.92 -20.35 4.11
N GLY A 2 -5.41 -19.13 3.94
CA GLY A 2 -4.60 -18.84 2.74
C GLY A 2 -4.07 -17.40 2.54
N ALA A 3 -4.52 -16.42 3.32
CA ALA A 3 -3.97 -15.05 3.23
C ALA A 3 -2.81 -14.79 4.22
N GLN A 4 -2.83 -15.46 5.38
CA GLN A 4 -1.82 -15.28 6.43
C GLN A 4 -0.47 -15.96 6.11
N ALA A 5 -0.48 -17.13 5.46
CA ALA A 5 0.75 -17.87 5.12
C ALA A 5 1.65 -17.17 4.08
N MET A 6 1.11 -16.23 3.28
CA MET A 6 1.89 -15.47 2.29
C MET A 6 2.54 -14.22 2.89
N LEU A 7 1.92 -13.57 3.88
CA LEU A 7 2.52 -12.47 4.64
C LEU A 7 3.72 -12.92 5.48
N ASP A 8 3.74 -14.20 5.88
CA ASP A 8 4.82 -14.84 6.65
C ASP A 8 6.20 -14.76 5.96
N ARG A 9 6.22 -14.53 4.63
CA ARG A 9 7.46 -14.50 3.83
C ARG A 9 7.96 -13.10 3.46
N MET A 10 7.33 -12.04 3.96
CA MET A 10 7.69 -10.66 3.64
C MET A 10 8.19 -9.90 4.86
N THR A 11 9.39 -9.33 4.77
CA THR A 11 9.90 -8.40 5.78
C THR A 11 9.44 -6.99 5.42
N LEU A 12 8.72 -6.35 6.33
CA LEU A 12 8.25 -4.96 6.20
C LEU A 12 9.17 -4.00 6.97
N TYR A 13 9.67 -2.98 6.28
CA TYR A 13 10.46 -1.90 6.86
C TYR A 13 9.62 -0.63 6.91
N PRO A 14 9.26 -0.10 8.08
CA PRO A 14 8.46 1.12 8.18
C PRO A 14 9.22 2.32 7.60
N VAL A 15 8.54 3.10 6.76
CA VAL A 15 9.10 4.35 6.19
C VAL A 15 8.34 5.57 6.73
N ALA A 16 7.00 5.54 6.67
CA ALA A 16 6.13 6.62 7.14
C ALA A 16 4.71 6.08 7.39
N ASP A 17 4.02 6.62 8.39
CA ASP A 17 2.63 6.34 8.74
C ASP A 17 1.98 7.66 9.16
N ASP A 18 0.88 8.01 8.50
CA ASP A 18 0.14 9.25 8.74
C ASP A 18 -1.36 8.98 8.72
N VAL A 19 -2.09 9.72 9.56
CA VAL A 19 -3.55 9.64 9.67
C VAL A 19 -4.15 11.04 9.46
N LEU A 20 -5.05 11.14 8.49
CA LEU A 20 -5.82 12.36 8.23
C LEU A 20 -7.26 12.18 8.72
N PHE A 21 -7.78 13.19 9.39
CA PHE A 21 -9.18 13.24 9.79
C PHE A 21 -9.97 14.10 8.80
N ALA A 22 -11.01 13.52 8.21
CA ALA A 22 -11.92 14.18 7.28
C ALA A 22 -13.37 14.05 7.79
N PRO A 23 -14.31 14.88 7.31
CA PRO A 23 -15.72 14.80 7.72
C PRO A 23 -16.38 13.41 7.52
N GLY A 24 -15.84 12.58 6.62
CA GLY A 24 -16.31 11.21 6.36
C GLY A 24 -15.57 10.11 7.12
N GLY A 25 -14.64 10.44 8.03
CA GLY A 25 -13.88 9.47 8.82
C GLY A 25 -12.37 9.67 8.76
N ARG A 26 -11.62 8.60 9.01
CA ARG A 26 -10.15 8.61 9.01
C ARG A 26 -9.59 8.06 7.70
N VAL A 27 -8.58 8.74 7.17
CA VAL A 27 -7.76 8.25 6.07
C VAL A 27 -6.40 7.86 6.64
N VAL A 28 -5.96 6.63 6.40
CA VAL A 28 -4.66 6.12 6.86
C VAL A 28 -3.74 5.93 5.67
N ILE A 29 -2.55 6.53 5.75
CA ILE A 29 -1.52 6.49 4.71
C ILE A 29 -0.31 5.78 5.30
N ARG A 30 0.10 4.69 4.65
CA ARG A 30 1.22 3.86 5.10
C ARG A 30 2.22 3.63 4.01
N THR A 31 3.50 3.86 4.31
CA THR A 31 4.61 3.52 3.42
C THR A 31 5.54 2.52 4.08
N TYR A 32 5.79 1.41 3.38
CA TYR A 32 6.71 0.36 3.81
C TYR A 32 7.70 0.02 2.69
N GLY A 33 8.93 -0.31 3.07
CA GLY A 33 9.82 -1.15 2.26
C GLY A 33 9.41 -2.60 2.41
N VAL A 34 9.34 -3.34 1.30
CA VAL A 34 9.00 -4.76 1.26
C VAL A 34 10.19 -5.51 0.68
N ALA A 35 10.80 -6.36 1.49
CA ALA A 35 11.76 -7.36 1.02
C ALA A 35 11.07 -8.73 1.00
N SER A 36 11.18 -9.43 -0.12
CA SER A 36 10.84 -10.85 -0.16
C SER A 36 11.97 -11.61 0.53
N GLN A 37 11.68 -12.51 1.46
CA GLN A 37 12.73 -13.38 2.00
C GLN A 37 13.28 -14.23 0.85
N ALA A 38 14.57 -14.06 0.53
CA ALA A 38 15.23 -14.84 -0.51
C ALA A 38 15.27 -16.30 -0.06
N THR A 39 14.77 -17.20 -0.90
CA THR A 39 14.85 -18.64 -0.67
C THR A 39 16.24 -19.12 -1.08
N GLY A 40 17.16 -19.20 -0.11
CA GLY A 40 18.39 -20.02 -0.18
C GLY A 40 19.49 -19.60 -1.17
N ASP A 41 20.72 -19.74 -0.68
CA ASP A 41 22.01 -19.85 -1.38
C ASP A 41 22.51 -18.65 -2.23
N GLY A 42 23.50 -17.96 -1.64
CA GLY A 42 24.47 -17.15 -2.40
C GLY A 42 24.10 -15.68 -2.59
N ALA A 43 24.20 -14.92 -1.51
CA ALA A 43 24.54 -13.49 -1.47
C ALA A 43 24.03 -12.61 -2.63
N THR A 44 22.75 -12.24 -2.61
CA THR A 44 22.31 -10.90 -3.03
C THR A 44 21.11 -10.51 -2.18
N THR A 45 21.23 -9.44 -1.38
CA THR A 45 20.10 -8.90 -0.62
C THR A 45 18.95 -8.64 -1.59
N PRO A 46 17.77 -9.26 -1.39
CA PRO A 46 16.67 -9.12 -2.33
C PRO A 46 16.29 -7.64 -2.46
N PRO A 47 16.02 -7.15 -3.68
CA PRO A 47 15.74 -5.73 -3.88
C PRO A 47 14.48 -5.32 -3.12
N VAL A 48 14.64 -4.35 -2.21
CA VAL A 48 13.52 -3.79 -1.44
C VAL A 48 12.65 -2.95 -2.37
N SER A 49 11.38 -3.31 -2.48
CA SER A 49 10.38 -2.49 -3.19
C SER A 49 9.60 -1.67 -2.18
N TYR A 50 9.43 -0.37 -2.40
CA TYR A 50 8.69 0.48 -1.48
C TYR A 50 7.25 0.67 -1.96
N ARG A 51 6.31 0.69 -1.03
CA ARG A 51 4.88 0.70 -1.31
C ARG A 51 4.15 1.67 -0.41
N THR A 52 3.29 2.51 -0.99
CA THR A 52 2.38 3.39 -0.25
C THR A 52 0.94 2.92 -0.42
N TRP A 53 0.23 2.79 0.69
CA TRP A 53 -1.13 2.29 0.78
C TRP A 53 -1.98 3.35 1.45
N VAL A 54 -3.07 3.75 0.80
CA VAL A 54 -4.04 4.70 1.34
C VAL A 54 -5.35 3.97 1.54
N THR A 55 -5.87 4.01 2.76
CA THR A 55 -7.14 3.39 3.16
C THR A 55 -8.06 4.42 3.79
N GLY A 56 -9.38 4.19 3.78
CA GLY A 56 -10.37 5.12 4.36
C GLY A 56 -10.75 6.30 3.46
N VAL A 57 -10.26 6.34 2.21
CA VAL A 57 -10.72 7.30 1.21
C VAL A 57 -11.98 6.75 0.53
N ARG A 58 -13.15 7.25 0.95
CA ARG A 58 -14.47 6.85 0.42
C ARG A 58 -14.57 5.32 0.34
N ASP A 59 -14.46 4.74 -0.86
CA ASP A 59 -14.63 3.29 -1.14
C ASP A 59 -13.44 2.60 -1.83
N GLN A 60 -12.34 3.31 -2.14
CA GLN A 60 -11.23 2.67 -2.89
C GLN A 60 -9.89 2.88 -2.20
N SER A 61 -9.28 1.75 -1.82
CA SER A 61 -7.87 1.72 -1.43
C SER A 61 -7.01 2.13 -2.62
N ARG A 62 -6.02 3.00 -2.38
CA ARG A 62 -5.10 3.46 -3.43
C ARG A 62 -3.68 3.03 -3.12
N TYR A 63 -2.94 2.75 -4.18
CA TYR A 63 -1.64 2.11 -4.09
C TYR A 63 -0.61 2.79 -5.01
N TRP A 64 0.59 2.97 -4.47
CA TRP A 64 1.78 3.41 -5.22
C TRP A 64 2.97 2.50 -4.93
N ARG A 65 3.88 2.43 -5.90
CA ARG A 65 5.16 1.72 -5.79
C ARG A 65 6.31 2.69 -6.08
N TRP A 66 7.37 2.58 -5.30
CA TRP A 66 8.61 3.34 -5.44
C TRP A 66 9.80 2.39 -5.49
N LYS A 67 10.84 2.79 -6.22
CA LYS A 67 12.04 1.96 -6.40
C LYS A 67 13.04 2.21 -5.27
N HIS A 68 13.12 3.45 -4.80
CA HIS A 68 14.09 3.87 -3.81
C HIS A 68 13.44 4.42 -2.53
N TYR A 69 14.16 4.36 -1.42
CA TYR A 69 13.69 4.85 -0.12
C TYR A 69 13.35 6.35 -0.17
N GLU A 70 14.21 7.15 -0.80
CA GLU A 70 14.01 8.61 -0.90
C GLU A 70 12.77 8.96 -1.74
N GLU A 71 12.56 8.23 -2.84
CA GLU A 71 11.34 8.34 -3.64
C GLU A 71 10.12 7.98 -2.82
N ALA A 72 10.19 6.93 -1.99
CA ALA A 72 9.09 6.53 -1.13
C ALA A 72 8.73 7.60 -0.09
N ARG A 73 9.73 8.27 0.49
CA ARG A 73 9.50 9.40 1.43
C ARG A 73 8.89 10.60 0.74
N ARG A 74 9.43 11.00 -0.42
CA ARG A 74 8.90 12.13 -1.20
C ARG A 74 7.50 11.81 -1.74
N GLY A 75 7.31 10.58 -2.20
CA GLY A 75 6.04 10.05 -2.68
C GLY A 75 4.97 10.03 -1.58
N HIS A 76 5.31 9.60 -0.37
CA HIS A 76 4.40 9.67 0.78
C HIS A 76 3.94 11.11 1.04
N ARG A 77 4.88 12.06 1.09
CA ARG A 77 4.55 13.49 1.25
C ARG A 77 3.66 14.00 0.11
N ALA A 78 3.95 13.65 -1.13
CA ALA A 78 3.15 14.03 -2.29
C ALA A 78 1.72 13.44 -2.22
N VAL A 79 1.56 12.22 -1.67
CA VAL A 79 0.25 11.62 -1.40
C VAL A 79 -0.51 12.44 -0.36
N LEU A 80 0.13 12.87 0.73
CA LEU A 80 -0.51 13.74 1.72
C LEU A 80 -0.93 15.09 1.13
N GLU A 81 -0.05 15.72 0.36
CA GLU A 81 -0.35 17.00 -0.31
C GLU A 81 -1.51 16.84 -1.30
N TRP A 82 -1.55 15.75 -2.05
CA TRP A 82 -2.66 15.45 -2.95
C TRP A 82 -3.98 15.21 -2.21
N LEU A 83 -3.97 14.40 -1.13
CA LEU A 83 -5.17 14.13 -0.33
C LEU A 83 -5.73 15.37 0.36
N THR A 84 -4.84 16.32 0.70
CA THR A 84 -5.21 17.60 1.32
C THR A 84 -5.52 18.71 0.30
N GLY A 85 -5.47 18.41 -1.01
CA GLY A 85 -5.76 19.36 -2.08
C GLY A 85 -4.67 20.42 -2.31
N ARG A 86 -3.47 20.23 -1.75
CA ARG A 86 -2.33 21.15 -1.85
C ARG A 86 -1.38 20.84 -3.00
N GLY A 87 -1.55 19.72 -3.68
CA GLY A 87 -0.62 19.28 -4.72
C GLY A 87 -1.23 18.35 -5.78
N PRO A 88 -0.51 18.14 -6.90
CA PRO A 88 -0.93 17.25 -7.95
C PRO A 88 -0.90 15.78 -7.49
N ARG A 89 -1.65 14.92 -8.18
CA ARG A 89 -1.63 13.47 -7.92
C ARG A 89 -0.22 12.91 -8.18
N PRO A 90 0.39 12.18 -7.23
CA PRO A 90 1.69 11.57 -7.46
C PRO A 90 1.62 10.54 -8.58
N GLY A 91 2.56 10.62 -9.52
CA GLY A 91 2.77 9.61 -10.55
C GLY A 91 3.20 8.28 -9.93
N SER A 92 2.65 7.17 -10.41
CA SER A 92 3.16 5.84 -10.09
C SER A 92 4.25 5.45 -11.10
N TRP A 93 5.35 4.87 -10.62
CA TRP A 93 6.34 4.24 -11.48
C TRP A 93 5.71 3.08 -12.29
N SER A 94 5.81 3.12 -13.62
CA SER A 94 5.27 2.14 -14.58
C SER A 94 6.32 1.15 -15.12
N GLY A 95 7.36 0.82 -14.35
CA GLY A 95 8.29 -0.26 -14.72
C GLY A 95 7.62 -1.64 -14.70
N PRO A 96 8.25 -2.66 -15.31
CA PRO A 96 7.66 -3.97 -15.53
C PRO A 96 7.07 -4.54 -14.24
N GLN A 97 5.78 -4.83 -14.31
CA GLN A 97 4.94 -5.24 -13.19
C GLN A 97 5.13 -6.74 -12.95
N THR A 98 6.31 -7.15 -12.49
CA THR A 98 6.51 -8.50 -11.95
C THR A 98 5.72 -8.61 -10.65
N GLY A 99 4.52 -9.22 -10.73
CA GLY A 99 3.67 -9.55 -9.59
C GLY A 99 2.68 -8.45 -9.21
N ALA A 100 1.67 -8.22 -10.06
CA ALA A 100 0.46 -7.50 -9.68
C ALA A 100 -0.30 -8.29 -8.60
N PHE A 101 -0.09 -7.98 -7.32
CA PHE A 101 -1.04 -8.37 -6.28
C PHE A 101 -2.10 -7.28 -6.21
N GLN A 102 -3.17 -7.47 -6.97
CA GLN A 102 -4.40 -6.71 -6.78
C GLN A 102 -4.99 -7.18 -5.44
N VAL A 103 -4.92 -6.34 -4.41
CA VAL A 103 -5.78 -6.53 -3.24
C VAL A 103 -7.19 -6.15 -3.68
N SER A 104 -7.87 -7.11 -4.29
CA SER A 104 -9.30 -7.06 -4.46
C SER A 104 -9.89 -7.09 -3.06
N ALA A 105 -10.27 -5.92 -2.55
CA ALA A 105 -11.24 -5.85 -1.46
C ALA A 105 -12.59 -6.32 -2.04
N THR A 106 -12.76 -7.63 -2.21
CA THR A 106 -14.09 -8.23 -2.35
C THR A 106 -14.72 -8.30 -0.96
N GLY A 107 -15.00 -7.12 -0.41
CA GLY A 107 -16.02 -6.96 0.62
C GLY A 107 -17.24 -6.39 -0.08
N SER A 108 -18.09 -7.25 -0.63
CA SER A 108 -19.39 -6.84 -1.16
C SER A 108 -20.20 -6.14 -0.05
N PRO A 109 -20.86 -5.01 -0.33
CA PRO A 109 -21.70 -4.33 0.64
C PRO A 109 -23.02 -5.09 0.81
N CYS A 110 -23.41 -5.30 2.06
CA CYS A 110 -24.79 -5.49 2.53
C CYS A 110 -25.66 -6.52 1.78
N SER A 111 -25.86 -7.69 2.39
CA SER A 111 -27.12 -8.43 2.23
C SER A 111 -27.63 -8.82 3.61
N ASN A 112 -28.65 -8.09 4.04
CA ASN A 112 -29.44 -8.30 5.24
C ASN A 112 -30.31 -9.55 5.02
N PRO A 113 -30.32 -10.56 5.91
CA PRO A 113 -31.31 -11.63 5.80
C PRO A 113 -32.66 -11.12 6.32
N SER A 114 -33.52 -10.69 5.41
CA SER A 114 -34.96 -10.55 5.69
C SER A 114 -35.55 -11.95 5.91
N ARG A 115 -35.87 -12.22 7.18
CA ARG A 115 -37.07 -12.91 7.68
C ARG A 115 -38.02 -13.50 6.63
N GLU A 116 -38.21 -14.83 6.67
CA GLU A 116 -39.51 -15.55 6.68
C GLU A 116 -39.34 -16.86 7.48
#